data_AF-A0A165ZHI5-F1
#
_entry.id   AF-A0A165ZHI5-F1
#
_cell.length_a   1.000
_cell.length_b   1.000
_cell.length_c   1.000
_cell.angle_alpha   90.00
_cell.angle_beta   90.00
_cell.angle_gamma   90.00
#
_symmetry.space_group_name_H-M   'P 1'
#
loop_
_entity.id
_entity.type
_entity.pdbx_description
1 polymer ?
#
loop_
_entity_poly.entity_id
_entity_poly.type
_entity_poly.pdbx_seq_one_letter_code
_entity_poly.pdbx_strand_id
1 'polypeptide(L)'
;MSSTHHSLLRRDTGVPYDAYDPTGGQTTPAGGPWTPGYSDGQDVNSAHAQIDDATPLRGPPSNVYLHPAYPPRKFKSVIVFPRADETSGIDIKQAWKSAMPSLVEAYIQWRTDMAATKSDHVMYEAQDDVISASAAAPAPSQWVVVDVVAEKEYMSQVHIPVKDGDSVLVALVRAGVFPCYPSNPKLAVSIDVLDMLFRIKRHESRATTLAFAAVLCDRYMRRTSFGFWLQICVAESAFSMLMREVKRQLDASARASRPPQPGFLRRVWGSIRRSATPGGVREAL
;
A
#
# COMPACT_ATOMS: atom_id res chain seq x y z
N MET A 1 11.46 -33.78 -3.51
CA MET A 1 11.79 -32.37 -3.18
C MET A 1 11.59 -31.49 -4.40
N SER A 2 10.47 -30.76 -4.46
CA SER A 2 10.32 -29.43 -5.11
C SER A 2 8.88 -28.97 -4.95
N SER A 3 8.64 -28.23 -3.87
CA SER A 3 7.41 -27.47 -3.62
C SER A 3 7.40 -26.26 -4.57
N THR A 4 6.46 -26.26 -5.53
CA THR A 4 6.28 -25.11 -6.43
C THR A 4 5.41 -24.10 -5.69
N HIS A 5 6.04 -23.31 -4.82
CA HIS A 5 5.43 -22.12 -4.26
C HIS A 5 4.98 -21.20 -5.40
N HIS A 6 3.70 -20.82 -5.44
CA HIS A 6 3.23 -19.64 -6.15
C HIS A 6 3.77 -18.37 -5.47
N SER A 7 5.09 -18.20 -5.49
CA SER A 7 5.85 -16.97 -5.26
C SER A 7 6.27 -16.45 -6.62
N LEU A 8 5.34 -15.87 -7.38
CA LEU A 8 5.65 -15.26 -8.69
C LEU A 8 6.46 -13.94 -8.57
N LEU A 9 7.01 -13.64 -7.39
CA LEU A 9 7.92 -12.53 -7.13
C LEU A 9 9.23 -12.97 -6.44
N ARG A 10 9.62 -14.26 -6.50
CA ARG A 10 10.93 -14.68 -6.00
C ARG A 10 11.72 -15.36 -7.12
N ARG A 11 12.36 -14.55 -7.96
CA ARG A 11 13.53 -14.99 -8.73
C ARG A 11 14.75 -14.37 -8.06
N ASP A 12 15.63 -15.24 -7.57
CA ASP A 12 16.96 -14.88 -7.12
C ASP A 12 17.74 -14.22 -8.28
N THR A 13 17.74 -12.89 -8.32
CA THR A 13 18.81 -12.16 -9.02
C THR A 13 20.00 -12.12 -8.09
N GLY A 14 20.72 -13.24 -8.02
CA GLY A 14 22.06 -13.29 -7.46
C GLY A 14 23.02 -12.49 -8.33
N VAL A 15 22.95 -11.16 -8.21
CA VAL A 15 24.01 -10.26 -8.67
C VAL A 15 24.89 -10.03 -7.46
N PRO A 16 26.16 -10.49 -7.46
CA PRO A 16 27.07 -10.18 -6.39
C PRO A 16 27.29 -8.66 -6.35
N TYR A 17 26.93 -8.05 -5.23
CA TYR A 17 27.37 -6.70 -4.91
C TYR A 17 28.88 -6.77 -4.66
N ASP A 18 29.67 -6.33 -5.64
CA ASP A 18 31.10 -6.17 -5.47
C ASP A 18 31.38 -5.15 -4.34
N ALA A 19 32.35 -5.55 -3.53
CA ALA A 19 32.79 -4.87 -2.33
C ALA A 19 33.20 -3.41 -2.61
N TYR A 20 32.64 -2.51 -1.80
CA TYR A 20 33.12 -1.14 -1.72
C TYR A 20 34.43 -1.14 -0.91
N ASP A 21 35.55 -0.97 -1.60
CA ASP A 21 36.89 -0.78 -1.01
C ASP A 21 37.03 0.66 -0.49
N PRO A 22 37.22 0.89 0.83
CA PRO A 22 37.44 2.20 1.39
C PRO A 22 38.94 2.40 1.67
N THR A 23 39.79 2.35 0.66
CA THR A 23 41.20 2.78 0.77
C THR A 23 41.53 3.90 -0.22
N GLY A 24 40.76 4.99 -0.16
CA GLY A 24 41.11 6.27 -0.75
C GLY A 24 41.69 7.20 0.32
N GLY A 25 43.02 7.21 0.46
CA GLY A 25 43.73 8.04 1.42
C GLY A 25 43.50 9.54 1.21
N GLN A 26 43.30 10.26 2.31
CA GLN A 26 43.49 11.70 2.36
C GLN A 26 44.34 12.08 3.57
N THR A 27 45.36 12.85 3.24
CA THR A 27 46.40 13.44 4.07
C THR A 27 45.86 14.31 5.19
N THR A 28 46.35 14.05 6.40
CA THR A 28 46.27 14.92 7.58
C THR A 28 47.03 16.23 7.38
N PRO A 29 46.54 17.33 7.98
CA PRO A 29 47.43 18.30 8.59
C PRO A 29 47.26 18.34 10.11
N ALA A 30 48.37 18.67 10.74
CA ALA A 30 48.65 18.64 12.16
C ALA A 30 47.90 19.70 12.98
N GLY A 31 47.80 19.43 14.29
CA GLY A 31 47.89 20.47 15.32
C GLY A 31 46.78 20.48 16.37
N GLY A 32 47.15 20.18 17.62
CA GLY A 32 46.47 20.72 18.80
C GLY A 32 46.21 19.72 19.94
N PRO A 33 46.92 19.84 21.08
CA PRO A 33 46.68 19.03 22.27
C PRO A 33 45.60 19.66 23.17
N TRP A 34 44.61 18.87 23.58
CA TRP A 34 43.71 19.22 24.69
C TRP A 34 43.89 18.21 25.82
N THR A 35 44.25 18.74 26.99
CA THR A 35 44.47 18.05 28.27
C THR A 35 43.15 17.54 28.87
N PRO A 36 43.16 16.38 29.56
CA PRO A 36 42.04 15.95 30.37
C PRO A 36 42.20 16.45 31.81
N GLY A 37 41.13 17.03 32.37
CA GLY A 37 41.04 17.32 33.79
C GLY A 37 39.59 17.22 34.22
N TYR A 38 39.22 16.13 34.87
CA TYR A 38 38.11 16.14 35.82
C TYR A 38 38.31 15.04 36.85
N SER A 39 38.25 15.47 38.10
CA SER A 39 38.68 14.77 39.30
C SER A 39 37.59 13.87 39.88
N ASP A 40 38.04 12.77 40.49
CA ASP A 40 37.30 11.99 41.47
C ASP A 40 36.97 12.81 42.73
N GLY A 41 35.83 12.49 43.35
CA GLY A 41 35.41 12.96 44.66
C GLY A 41 34.29 12.08 45.23
N GLN A 42 34.67 11.20 46.14
CA GLN A 42 33.87 10.22 46.88
C GLN A 42 32.87 10.81 47.91
N ASP A 43 31.80 10.03 48.12
CA ASP A 43 31.09 9.64 49.36
C ASP A 43 30.75 10.66 50.45
N VAL A 44 29.46 10.76 50.87
CA VAL A 44 28.86 10.05 52.03
C VAL A 44 27.45 10.55 52.41
N ASN A 45 26.59 9.58 52.76
CA ASN A 45 25.53 9.56 53.80
C ASN A 45 24.24 10.43 53.76
N SER A 46 23.12 9.71 53.64
CA SER A 46 22.00 9.55 54.61
C SER A 46 21.36 10.77 55.29
N ALA A 47 20.06 11.01 55.03
CA ALA A 47 18.96 10.84 56.01
C ALA A 47 17.59 11.37 55.54
N HIS A 48 16.55 10.76 56.11
CA HIS A 48 15.10 10.98 56.04
C HIS A 48 14.56 12.42 55.96
N ALA A 49 13.49 12.56 55.16
CA ALA A 49 12.24 13.31 55.35
C ALA A 49 11.63 13.50 53.93
N GLN A 50 10.34 13.56 53.61
CA GLN A 50 9.06 13.42 54.29
C GLN A 50 8.04 13.44 53.12
N ILE A 51 7.02 12.60 53.18
CA ILE A 51 5.97 12.50 52.17
C ILE A 51 5.03 13.70 52.33
N ASP A 52 4.69 14.32 51.19
CA ASP A 52 3.46 15.08 50.88
C ASP A 52 3.82 16.31 50.02
N ASP A 53 3.59 16.24 48.70
CA ASP A 53 2.84 17.31 48.03
C ASP A 53 2.37 16.90 46.62
N ALA A 54 1.13 17.27 46.32
CA ALA A 54 0.41 16.94 45.11
C ALA A 54 0.92 17.78 43.91
N THR A 55 1.52 17.12 42.91
CA THR A 55 1.87 17.77 41.64
C THR A 55 0.89 17.34 40.54
N PRO A 56 0.21 18.27 39.83
CA PRO A 56 -0.73 17.93 38.78
C PRO A 56 -0.03 17.34 37.55
N LEU A 57 -0.64 16.30 36.99
CA LEU A 57 -0.22 15.58 35.79
C LEU A 57 0.03 16.54 34.61
N ARG A 58 1.30 16.89 34.38
CA ARG A 58 1.78 17.51 33.14
C ARG A 58 1.52 16.54 31.98
N GLY A 59 0.93 17.07 30.91
CA GLY A 59 0.55 16.34 29.71
C GLY A 59 1.69 15.62 28.98
N PRO A 60 1.35 14.80 27.98
CA PRO A 60 2.31 13.92 27.31
C PRO A 60 3.42 14.72 26.63
N PRO A 61 4.69 14.29 26.74
CA PRO A 61 5.81 14.97 26.09
C PRO A 61 5.69 14.84 24.57
N SER A 62 5.24 15.93 23.94
CA SER A 62 5.27 16.10 22.49
C SER A 62 6.67 16.56 22.06
N ASN A 63 7.67 15.68 22.18
CA ASN A 63 8.99 15.91 21.60
C ASN A 63 9.45 14.61 20.92
N VAL A 64 9.01 14.43 19.68
CA VAL A 64 9.72 13.55 18.75
C VAL A 64 11.05 14.23 18.48
N TYR A 65 12.09 13.79 19.18
CA TYR A 65 13.46 14.22 18.96
C TYR A 65 13.89 13.79 17.56
N LEU A 66 13.89 14.74 16.62
CA LEU A 66 14.68 14.63 15.40
C LEU A 66 16.16 14.65 15.82
N HIS A 67 16.82 13.50 15.64
CA HIS A 67 18.21 13.30 16.03
C HIS A 67 19.12 14.36 15.37
N PRO A 68 19.87 15.19 16.12
CA PRO A 68 20.66 16.32 15.59
C PRO A 68 21.94 15.91 14.83
N ALA A 69 22.11 14.64 14.49
CA ALA A 69 23.36 14.09 13.95
C ALA A 69 23.51 14.21 12.42
N TYR A 70 22.54 14.80 11.70
CA TYR A 70 22.64 14.97 10.26
C TYR A 70 23.07 16.40 9.91
N PRO A 71 24.32 16.63 9.46
CA PRO A 71 24.73 17.95 9.00
C PRO A 71 23.84 18.37 7.82
N PRO A 72 23.43 19.65 7.74
CA PRO A 72 22.59 20.15 6.67
C PRO A 72 23.33 20.00 5.34
N ARG A 73 23.03 18.92 4.60
CA ARG A 73 23.55 18.72 3.25
C ARG A 73 22.92 19.80 2.36
N LYS A 74 23.75 20.68 1.80
CA LYS A 74 23.33 21.65 0.77
C LYS A 74 22.92 20.88 -0.48
N PHE A 75 21.64 20.48 -0.57
CA PHE A 75 21.08 19.86 -1.75
C PHE A 75 20.94 20.91 -2.86
N LYS A 76 21.96 21.03 -3.73
CA LYS A 76 21.77 21.52 -5.10
C LYS A 76 21.12 20.42 -5.95
N SER A 77 19.94 19.95 -5.55
CA SER A 77 19.12 19.12 -6.43
C SER A 77 18.31 20.07 -7.29
N VAL A 78 18.72 20.26 -8.54
CA VAL A 78 17.80 20.75 -9.57
C VAL A 78 16.73 19.66 -9.66
N ILE A 79 15.58 19.90 -9.03
CA ILE A 79 14.41 19.05 -9.20
C ILE A 79 13.95 19.32 -10.63
N VAL A 80 14.53 18.58 -11.58
CA VAL A 80 13.96 18.49 -12.92
C VAL A 80 12.71 17.64 -12.72
N PHE A 81 11.59 18.32 -12.46
CA PHE A 81 10.30 17.72 -12.69
C PHE A 81 10.35 17.20 -14.13
N PRO A 82 10.11 15.90 -14.40
CA PRO A 82 9.79 15.52 -15.76
C PRO A 82 8.67 16.47 -16.16
N ARG A 83 8.95 17.30 -17.16
CA ARG A 83 8.04 18.34 -17.64
C ARG A 83 6.78 17.57 -18.00
N ALA A 84 5.81 17.59 -17.09
CA ALA A 84 4.53 17.00 -17.33
C ALA A 84 4.01 17.78 -18.52
N ASP A 85 3.90 17.15 -19.69
CA ASP A 85 3.19 17.78 -20.81
C ASP A 85 1.90 18.35 -20.22
N GLU A 86 1.72 19.67 -20.35
CA GLU A 86 0.87 20.51 -19.50
C GLU A 86 -0.64 20.20 -19.63
N THR A 87 -0.98 19.16 -20.40
CA THR A 87 -2.33 18.57 -20.57
C THR A 87 -2.64 17.41 -19.61
N SER A 88 -1.68 16.91 -18.84
CA SER A 88 -1.73 15.59 -18.18
C SER A 88 -2.51 15.46 -16.86
N GLY A 89 -2.80 16.54 -16.14
CA GLY A 89 -3.43 16.45 -14.81
C GLY A 89 -4.93 16.07 -14.83
N ILE A 90 -5.67 16.60 -15.81
CA ILE A 90 -7.10 16.28 -16.01
C ILE A 90 -7.24 14.86 -16.57
N ASP A 91 -6.26 14.42 -17.35
CA ASP A 91 -6.22 13.09 -17.96
C ASP A 91 -6.05 11.97 -16.90
N ILE A 92 -5.18 12.13 -15.91
CA ILE A 92 -4.93 11.08 -14.90
C ILE A 92 -6.20 10.69 -14.13
N LYS A 93 -7.01 11.66 -13.70
CA LYS A 93 -8.26 11.36 -12.97
C LYS A 93 -9.27 10.63 -13.88
N GLN A 94 -9.35 11.05 -15.14
CA GLN A 94 -10.25 10.44 -16.11
C GLN A 94 -9.80 9.02 -16.48
N ALA A 95 -8.49 8.80 -16.64
CA ALA A 95 -7.89 7.50 -16.91
C ALA A 95 -8.15 6.50 -15.76
N TRP A 96 -8.00 6.92 -14.50
CA TRP A 96 -8.38 6.07 -13.36
C TRP A 96 -9.87 5.79 -13.32
N LYS A 97 -10.71 6.80 -13.62
CA LYS A 97 -12.16 6.65 -13.60
C LYS A 97 -12.64 5.68 -14.68
N SER A 98 -12.06 5.72 -15.88
CA SER A 98 -12.42 4.79 -16.97
C SER A 98 -11.93 3.36 -16.69
N ALA A 99 -10.76 3.19 -16.06
CA ALA A 99 -10.21 1.88 -15.71
C ALA A 99 -10.89 1.24 -14.48
N MET A 100 -11.56 2.03 -13.63
CA MET A 100 -12.04 1.59 -12.32
C MET A 100 -12.90 0.33 -12.34
N PRO A 101 -13.89 0.15 -13.24
CA PRO A 101 -14.73 -1.05 -13.24
C PRO A 101 -13.90 -2.34 -13.38
N SER A 102 -12.95 -2.36 -14.32
CA SER A 102 -12.08 -3.51 -14.55
C SER A 102 -11.09 -3.74 -13.41
N LEU A 103 -10.61 -2.66 -12.77
CA LEU A 103 -9.71 -2.78 -11.61
C LEU A 103 -10.42 -3.37 -10.40
N VAL A 104 -11.70 -3.05 -10.20
CA VAL A 104 -12.51 -3.61 -9.10
C VAL A 104 -12.69 -5.11 -9.28
N GLU A 105 -13.04 -5.54 -10.49
CA GLU A 105 -13.15 -6.96 -10.82
C GLU A 105 -11.81 -7.69 -10.62
N ALA A 106 -10.71 -7.12 -11.14
CA ALA A 106 -9.36 -7.66 -10.96
C ALA A 106 -8.96 -7.78 -9.48
N TYR A 107 -9.29 -6.78 -8.68
CA TYR A 107 -9.01 -6.77 -7.25
C TYR A 107 -9.82 -7.84 -6.50
N ILE A 108 -11.12 -7.95 -6.78
CA ILE A 108 -11.97 -8.98 -6.16
C ILE A 108 -11.45 -10.37 -6.50
N GLN A 109 -11.11 -10.61 -7.77
CA GLN A 109 -10.53 -11.89 -8.21
C GLN A 109 -9.21 -12.18 -7.50
N TRP A 110 -8.30 -11.21 -7.44
CA TRP A 110 -7.04 -11.38 -6.72
C TRP A 110 -7.26 -11.73 -5.23
N ARG A 111 -8.23 -11.09 -4.57
CA ARG A 111 -8.57 -11.39 -3.16
C ARG A 111 -9.15 -12.79 -3.00
N THR A 112 -9.99 -13.27 -3.92
CA THR A 112 -10.54 -14.63 -3.86
C THR A 112 -9.47 -15.68 -4.09
N ASP A 113 -8.55 -15.44 -5.03
CA ASP A 113 -7.45 -16.35 -5.33
C ASP A 113 -6.48 -16.46 -4.14
N MET A 114 -6.21 -15.33 -3.48
CA MET A 114 -5.42 -15.29 -2.24
C MET A 114 -6.11 -16.01 -1.07
N ALA A 115 -7.44 -15.94 -0.97
CA ALA A 115 -8.18 -16.66 0.06
C ALA A 115 -8.15 -18.19 -0.19
N ALA A 116 -8.29 -18.62 -1.44
CA ALA A 116 -8.17 -20.03 -1.82
C ALA A 116 -6.76 -20.57 -1.49
N THR A 117 -5.71 -19.85 -1.89
CA THR A 117 -4.31 -20.25 -1.65
C THR A 117 -3.99 -20.39 -0.15
N LYS A 118 -4.55 -19.54 0.71
CA LYS A 118 -4.33 -19.61 2.17
C LYS A 118 -5.05 -20.81 2.81
N SER A 119 -6.20 -21.22 2.27
CA SER A 119 -6.96 -22.36 2.79
C SER A 119 -6.21 -23.67 2.59
N ASP A 120 -5.54 -23.82 1.45
CA ASP A 120 -4.82 -25.05 1.11
C ASP A 120 -3.59 -25.28 2.02
N HIS A 121 -2.99 -24.20 2.52
CA HIS A 121 -1.79 -24.29 3.34
C HIS A 121 -2.04 -24.74 4.80
N VAL A 122 -3.29 -24.78 5.26
CA VAL A 122 -3.66 -25.14 6.64
C VAL A 122 -3.97 -26.64 6.80
N MET A 123 -4.09 -27.41 5.71
CA MET A 123 -4.60 -28.80 5.77
C MET A 123 -3.56 -29.90 5.54
N TYR A 124 -2.29 -29.61 5.25
CA TYR A 124 -1.29 -30.65 4.93
C TYR A 124 0.09 -30.42 5.55
N GLU A 125 0.27 -30.90 6.79
CA GLU A 125 1.58 -31.42 7.27
C GLU A 125 1.72 -32.94 7.02
N ALA A 126 0.77 -33.59 6.35
CA ALA A 126 0.86 -35.01 6.04
C ALA A 126 0.07 -35.37 4.77
N GLN A 127 0.72 -35.36 3.60
CA GLN A 127 0.60 -36.41 2.57
C GLN A 127 1.49 -36.05 1.37
N ASP A 128 2.58 -36.79 1.20
CA ASP A 128 3.39 -36.79 -0.03
C ASP A 128 2.62 -37.48 -1.19
N ASP A 129 2.96 -37.06 -2.41
CA ASP A 129 2.79 -37.78 -3.68
C ASP A 129 1.42 -37.83 -4.37
N VAL A 130 0.94 -36.69 -4.89
CA VAL A 130 0.17 -36.69 -6.17
C VAL A 130 0.62 -35.52 -7.05
N ILE A 131 1.50 -35.80 -8.00
CA ILE A 131 1.94 -34.86 -9.05
C ILE A 131 0.78 -34.73 -10.05
N SER A 132 -0.18 -33.85 -9.77
CA SER A 132 -1.12 -33.39 -10.79
C SER A 132 -0.36 -32.50 -11.78
N ALA A 133 -0.17 -33.02 -12.99
CA ALA A 133 0.38 -32.29 -14.12
C ALA A 133 -0.53 -31.10 -14.46
N SER A 134 -0.29 -29.97 -13.80
CA SER A 134 -0.89 -28.68 -14.13
C SER A 134 -0.48 -28.35 -15.57
N ALA A 135 -1.45 -28.44 -16.48
CA ALA A 135 -1.26 -28.17 -17.90
C ALA A 135 -0.52 -26.84 -18.07
N ALA A 136 0.64 -26.88 -18.74
CA ALA A 136 1.48 -25.72 -18.92
C ALA A 136 0.65 -24.56 -19.51
N ALA A 137 0.44 -23.51 -18.72
CA ALA A 137 -0.28 -22.35 -19.17
C ALA A 137 0.41 -21.78 -20.42
N PRO A 138 -0.35 -21.36 -21.45
CA PRO A 138 0.24 -20.77 -22.65
C PRO A 138 1.13 -19.59 -22.28
N ALA A 139 2.29 -19.48 -22.95
CA ALA A 139 3.21 -18.39 -22.71
C ALA A 139 2.50 -17.04 -22.96
N PRO A 140 2.66 -16.05 -22.07
CA PRO A 140 2.00 -14.76 -22.24
C PRO A 140 2.56 -14.02 -23.46
N SER A 141 1.67 -13.40 -24.22
CA SER A 141 1.98 -12.63 -25.43
C SER A 141 2.75 -11.34 -25.13
N GLN A 142 2.51 -10.75 -23.95
CA GLN A 142 3.10 -9.48 -23.55
C GLN A 142 3.57 -9.50 -22.08
N TRP A 143 4.64 -8.76 -21.82
CA TRP A 143 5.18 -8.51 -20.49
C TRP A 143 5.26 -7.01 -20.23
N VAL A 144 4.96 -6.59 -18.99
CA VAL A 144 5.25 -5.26 -18.50
C VAL A 144 6.38 -5.33 -17.48
N VAL A 145 7.33 -4.40 -17.56
CA VAL A 145 8.47 -4.30 -16.63
C VAL A 145 8.25 -3.13 -15.69
N VAL A 146 8.15 -3.40 -14.39
CA VAL A 146 7.90 -2.38 -13.36
C VAL A 146 8.80 -2.58 -12.15
N ASP A 147 9.13 -1.50 -11.45
CA ASP A 147 9.68 -1.61 -10.11
C ASP A 147 8.54 -1.82 -9.10
N VAL A 148 8.74 -2.70 -8.12
CA VAL A 148 7.71 -3.05 -7.13
C VAL A 148 8.20 -2.73 -5.72
N VAL A 149 7.40 -1.97 -4.99
CA VAL A 149 7.55 -1.75 -3.55
C VAL A 149 6.69 -2.75 -2.81
N ALA A 150 7.29 -3.82 -2.27
CA ALA A 150 6.58 -4.85 -1.51
C ALA A 150 6.91 -4.76 -0.01
N GLU A 151 6.10 -5.34 0.86
CA GLU A 151 6.24 -5.21 2.32
C GLU A 151 7.66 -5.55 2.82
N LYS A 152 8.27 -6.59 2.26
CA LYS A 152 9.57 -7.11 2.71
C LYS A 152 10.75 -6.52 1.96
N GLU A 153 10.57 -6.20 0.67
CA GLU A 153 11.68 -5.83 -0.21
C GLU A 153 11.24 -4.88 -1.33
N TYR A 154 12.23 -4.20 -1.90
CA TYR A 154 12.08 -3.44 -3.13
C TYR A 154 12.63 -4.28 -4.28
N MET A 155 11.80 -4.53 -5.30
CA MET A 155 12.18 -5.31 -6.46
C MET A 155 12.31 -4.42 -7.68
N SER A 156 13.46 -4.49 -8.37
CA SER A 156 13.68 -3.73 -9.60
C SER A 156 13.34 -4.59 -10.82
N GLN A 157 12.77 -3.99 -11.86
CA GLN A 157 12.54 -4.64 -13.16
C GLN A 157 11.75 -5.97 -13.08
N VAL A 158 10.66 -5.97 -12.31
CA VAL A 158 9.76 -7.12 -12.22
C VAL A 158 8.98 -7.26 -13.53
N HIS A 159 9.07 -8.45 -14.13
CA HIS A 159 8.33 -8.81 -15.34
C HIS A 159 6.96 -9.39 -14.96
N ILE A 160 5.89 -8.66 -15.29
CA ILE A 160 4.52 -9.08 -15.02
C ILE A 160 3.85 -9.49 -16.34
N PRO A 161 3.30 -10.71 -16.44
CA PRO A 161 2.65 -11.18 -17.66
C PRO A 161 1.31 -10.48 -17.86
N VAL A 162 1.04 -10.03 -19.09
CA VAL A 162 -0.23 -9.42 -19.49
C VAL A 162 -0.99 -10.44 -20.33
N LYS A 163 -2.22 -10.78 -19.92
CA LYS A 163 -3.08 -11.69 -20.70
C LYS A 163 -3.69 -10.95 -21.89
N ASP A 164 -4.00 -11.69 -22.96
CA ASP A 164 -4.65 -11.11 -24.13
C ASP A 164 -5.99 -10.45 -23.75
N GLY A 165 -6.16 -9.19 -24.13
CA GLY A 165 -7.35 -8.39 -23.82
C GLY A 165 -7.32 -7.68 -22.46
N ASP A 166 -6.37 -7.98 -21.58
CA ASP A 166 -6.21 -7.23 -20.33
C ASP A 166 -5.50 -5.90 -20.55
N SER A 167 -5.93 -4.87 -19.83
CA SER A 167 -5.10 -3.66 -19.68
C SER A 167 -3.91 -3.95 -18.75
N VAL A 168 -2.81 -3.21 -18.94
CA VAL A 168 -1.62 -3.29 -18.07
C VAL A 168 -2.01 -3.10 -16.60
N LEU A 169 -2.91 -2.17 -16.30
CA LEU A 169 -3.33 -1.90 -14.92
C LEU A 169 -4.07 -3.09 -14.29
N VAL A 170 -4.90 -3.79 -15.08
CA VAL A 170 -5.59 -5.02 -14.63
C VAL A 170 -4.59 -6.13 -14.36
N ALA A 171 -3.61 -6.33 -15.25
CA ALA A 171 -2.56 -7.33 -15.06
C ALA A 171 -1.75 -7.09 -13.78
N LEU A 172 -1.40 -5.83 -13.49
CA LEU A 172 -0.71 -5.43 -12.26
C LEU A 172 -1.55 -5.77 -11.01
N VAL A 173 -2.84 -5.40 -11.00
CA VAL A 173 -3.72 -5.68 -9.86
C VAL A 173 -3.91 -7.18 -9.65
N ARG A 174 -4.06 -7.96 -10.72
CA ARG A 174 -4.11 -9.44 -10.66
C ARG A 174 -2.82 -10.03 -10.10
N ALA A 175 -1.67 -9.39 -10.33
CA ALA A 175 -0.39 -9.77 -9.74
C ALA A 175 -0.21 -9.31 -8.26
N GLY A 176 -1.21 -8.67 -7.66
CA GLY A 176 -1.15 -8.20 -6.27
C GLY A 176 -0.40 -6.89 -6.07
N VAL A 177 -0.14 -6.15 -7.15
CA VAL A 177 0.54 -4.85 -7.11
C VAL A 177 -0.34 -3.76 -7.73
N PHE A 178 -0.25 -2.56 -7.20
CA PHE A 178 -1.05 -1.43 -7.61
C PHE A 178 -0.18 -0.36 -8.30
N PRO A 179 -0.51 0.05 -9.54
CA PRO A 179 0.30 1.01 -10.27
C PRO A 179 0.25 2.41 -9.66
N CYS A 180 1.39 3.11 -9.63
CA CYS A 180 1.46 4.51 -9.21
C CYS A 180 0.98 5.50 -10.29
N TYR A 181 0.93 5.08 -11.56
CA TYR A 181 0.46 5.90 -12.69
C TYR A 181 -0.34 5.06 -13.69
N PRO A 182 -1.45 5.59 -14.26
CA PRO A 182 -2.32 4.81 -15.12
C PRO A 182 -1.78 4.62 -16.55
N SER A 183 -1.09 5.62 -17.12
CA SER A 183 -0.70 5.57 -18.54
C SER A 183 0.65 4.88 -18.78
N ASN A 184 1.59 4.98 -17.84
CA ASN A 184 2.91 4.37 -17.94
C ASN A 184 3.43 4.00 -16.54
N PRO A 185 2.96 2.86 -15.99
CA PRO A 185 3.34 2.44 -14.65
C PRO A 185 4.80 1.97 -14.63
N LYS A 186 5.73 2.83 -14.22
CA LYS A 186 7.13 2.43 -13.95
C LYS A 186 7.35 1.90 -12.54
N LEU A 187 6.49 2.33 -11.61
CA LEU A 187 6.49 1.93 -10.21
C LEU A 187 5.12 1.40 -9.84
N ALA A 188 5.10 0.28 -9.12
CA ALA A 188 3.92 -0.27 -8.47
C ALA A 188 4.21 -0.52 -6.98
N VAL A 189 3.16 -0.50 -6.18
CA VAL A 189 3.22 -0.77 -4.73
C VAL A 189 2.39 -2.01 -4.46
N SER A 190 2.88 -2.95 -3.66
CA SER A 190 2.07 -4.11 -3.32
C SER A 190 0.78 -3.67 -2.63
N ILE A 191 -0.31 -4.37 -2.93
CA ILE A 191 -1.62 -4.04 -2.37
C ILE A 191 -1.58 -4.15 -0.84
N ASP A 192 -0.82 -5.10 -0.28
CA ASP A 192 -0.65 -5.22 1.17
C ASP A 192 0.00 -4.00 1.82
N VAL A 193 0.97 -3.35 1.15
CA VAL A 193 1.61 -2.12 1.63
C VAL A 193 0.62 -0.95 1.62
N LEU A 194 -0.22 -0.86 0.58
CA LEU A 194 -1.30 0.13 0.54
C LEU A 194 -2.37 -0.14 1.60
N ASP A 195 -2.78 -1.40 1.79
CA ASP A 195 -3.71 -1.79 2.87
C ASP A 195 -3.15 -1.42 4.25
N MET A 196 -1.85 -1.63 4.49
CA MET A 196 -1.18 -1.21 5.71
C MET A 196 -1.24 0.31 5.91
N LEU A 197 -0.93 1.10 4.86
CA LEU A 197 -1.05 2.56 4.90
C LEU A 197 -2.47 3.00 5.26
N PHE A 198 -3.49 2.37 4.68
CA PHE A 198 -4.89 2.70 4.97
C PHE A 198 -5.28 2.39 6.40
N ARG A 199 -4.81 1.26 6.95
CA ARG A 199 -5.05 0.92 8.36
C ARG A 199 -4.40 1.94 9.29
N ILE A 200 -3.14 2.33 9.01
CA ILE A 200 -2.44 3.35 9.81
C ILE A 200 -3.23 4.66 9.77
N LYS A 201 -3.61 5.16 8.59
CA LYS A 201 -4.37 6.43 8.46
C LYS A 201 -5.75 6.39 9.12
N ARG A 202 -6.35 5.21 9.26
CA ARG A 202 -7.63 5.02 9.96
C ARG A 202 -7.49 5.17 11.48
N HIS A 203 -6.35 4.75 12.03
CA HIS A 203 -6.08 4.83 13.47
C HIS A 203 -5.39 6.13 13.87
N GLU A 204 -4.54 6.67 13.00
CA GLU A 204 -3.75 7.88 13.24
C GLU A 204 -3.98 8.87 12.08
N SER A 205 -4.87 9.83 12.28
CA SER A 205 -5.22 10.83 11.25
C SER A 205 -4.05 11.75 10.88
N ARG A 206 -3.03 11.86 11.76
CA ARG A 206 -1.81 12.63 11.51
C ARG A 206 -0.77 11.85 10.70
N ALA A 207 -0.98 10.56 10.45
CA ALA A 207 -0.07 9.78 9.62
C ALA A 207 -0.11 10.28 8.18
N THR A 208 0.97 10.95 7.77
CA THR A 208 1.09 11.49 6.42
C THR A 208 1.67 10.43 5.48
N THR A 209 1.21 10.46 4.22
CA THR A 209 1.78 9.66 3.14
C THR A 209 3.27 9.99 2.93
N LEU A 210 3.71 11.20 3.29
CA LEU A 210 5.12 11.60 3.32
C LEU A 210 5.94 10.83 4.34
N ALA A 211 5.48 10.78 5.60
CA ALA A 211 6.16 10.01 6.65
C ALA A 211 6.22 8.52 6.28
N PHE A 212 5.14 7.97 5.73
CA PHE A 212 5.11 6.59 5.27
C PHE A 212 6.11 6.33 4.13
N ALA A 213 6.14 7.19 3.10
CA ALA A 213 7.09 7.06 2.00
C ALA A 213 8.55 7.18 2.49
N ALA A 214 8.82 8.03 3.49
CA ALA A 214 10.14 8.15 4.11
C ALA A 214 10.54 6.86 4.84
N VAL A 215 9.63 6.24 5.60
CA VAL A 215 9.86 4.93 6.25
C VAL A 215 10.14 3.83 5.22
N LEU A 216 9.41 3.81 4.10
CA LEU A 216 9.70 2.88 3.01
C LEU A 216 11.09 3.12 2.41
N CYS A 217 11.45 4.38 2.15
CA CYS A 217 12.78 4.72 1.63
C CYS A 217 13.90 4.28 2.58
N ASP A 218 13.74 4.54 3.87
CA ASP A 218 14.68 4.14 4.93
C ASP A 218 14.83 2.61 4.98
N ARG A 219 13.70 1.89 4.99
CA ARG A 219 13.66 0.42 5.00
C ARG A 219 14.40 -0.21 3.82
N TYR A 220 14.29 0.36 2.62
CA TYR A 220 14.93 -0.18 1.42
C TYR A 220 16.28 0.48 1.09
N MET A 221 16.84 1.27 2.01
CA MET A 221 18.08 2.04 1.80
C MET A 221 18.07 2.87 0.51
N ARG A 222 16.89 3.39 0.12
CA ARG A 222 16.71 4.27 -1.03
C ARG A 222 16.74 5.71 -0.59
N ARG A 223 17.28 6.58 -1.45
CA ARG A 223 17.21 8.03 -1.22
C ARG A 223 15.76 8.49 -1.38
N THR A 224 15.21 9.12 -0.35
CA THR A 224 13.91 9.77 -0.42
C THR A 224 13.94 10.82 -1.53
N SER A 225 13.17 10.58 -2.59
CA SER A 225 13.01 11.52 -3.69
C SER A 225 11.56 12.03 -3.71
N PHE A 226 11.40 13.30 -4.09
CA PHE A 226 10.07 13.88 -4.23
C PHE A 226 9.19 13.10 -5.22
N GLY A 227 9.79 12.59 -6.31
CA GLY A 227 9.08 11.80 -7.31
C GLY A 227 8.54 10.48 -6.77
N PHE A 228 9.32 9.77 -5.95
CA PHE A 228 8.87 8.55 -5.27
C PHE A 228 7.69 8.85 -4.33
N TRP A 229 7.82 9.87 -3.49
CA TRP A 229 6.73 10.29 -2.60
C TRP A 229 5.45 10.63 -3.38
N LEU A 230 5.57 11.43 -4.45
CA LEU A 230 4.43 11.82 -5.28
C LEU A 230 3.75 10.59 -5.90
N GLN A 231 4.52 9.61 -6.36
CA GLN A 231 4.01 8.33 -6.87
C GLN A 231 3.18 7.57 -5.82
N ILE A 232 3.67 7.48 -4.58
CA ILE A 232 2.92 6.85 -3.48
C ILE A 232 1.62 7.61 -3.19
N CYS A 233 1.63 8.95 -3.21
CA CYS A 233 0.42 9.77 -3.04
C CYS A 233 -0.63 9.52 -4.15
N VAL A 234 -0.20 9.36 -5.40
CA VAL A 234 -1.10 9.03 -6.51
C VAL A 234 -1.68 7.62 -6.34
N ALA A 235 -0.83 6.63 -6.03
CA ALA A 235 -1.26 5.27 -5.76
C ALA A 235 -2.29 5.19 -4.62
N GLU A 236 -2.02 5.89 -3.51
CA GLU A 236 -2.93 5.95 -2.36
C GLU A 236 -4.29 6.55 -2.73
N SER A 237 -4.30 7.64 -3.51
CA SER A 237 -5.53 8.30 -3.95
C SER A 237 -6.36 7.39 -4.85
N ALA A 238 -5.72 6.71 -5.81
CA ALA A 238 -6.38 5.79 -6.72
C ALA A 238 -6.87 4.52 -6.00
N PHE A 239 -6.07 3.98 -5.07
CA PHE A 239 -6.47 2.84 -4.23
C PHE A 239 -7.64 3.20 -3.30
N SER A 240 -7.71 4.44 -2.79
CA SER A 240 -8.86 4.93 -2.04
C SER A 240 -10.14 4.89 -2.88
N MET A 241 -10.04 5.28 -4.16
CA MET A 241 -11.18 5.23 -5.08
C MET A 241 -11.60 3.78 -5.35
N LEU A 242 -10.64 2.87 -5.57
CA LEU A 242 -10.88 1.44 -5.73
C LEU A 242 -11.64 0.87 -4.53
N MET A 243 -11.16 1.10 -3.30
CA MET A 243 -11.78 0.54 -2.10
C MET A 243 -13.19 1.06 -1.84
N ARG A 244 -13.48 2.33 -2.20
CA ARG A 244 -14.86 2.86 -2.14
C ARG A 244 -15.78 2.15 -3.13
N GLU A 245 -15.27 1.86 -4.32
CA GLU A 245 -16.04 1.22 -5.38
C GLU A 245 -16.27 -0.28 -5.08
N VAL A 246 -15.25 -0.99 -4.59
CA VAL A 246 -15.38 -2.35 -4.06
C VAL A 246 -16.45 -2.40 -2.98
N LYS A 247 -16.40 -1.49 -2.01
CA LYS A 247 -17.42 -1.40 -0.96
C LYS A 247 -18.82 -1.16 -1.53
N ARG A 248 -18.95 -0.24 -2.50
CA ARG A 248 -20.22 0.06 -3.18
C ARG A 248 -20.81 -1.19 -3.84
N GLN A 249 -19.98 -1.99 -4.51
CA GLN A 249 -20.41 -3.25 -5.13
C GLN A 249 -20.81 -4.30 -4.08
N LEU A 250 -20.02 -4.46 -3.02
CA LEU A 250 -20.36 -5.38 -1.93
C LEU A 250 -21.68 -5.00 -1.24
N ASP A 251 -21.91 -3.71 -0.98
CA ASP A 251 -23.17 -3.22 -0.41
C ASP A 251 -24.35 -3.40 -1.37
N ALA A 252 -24.13 -3.33 -2.68
CA ALA A 252 -25.15 -3.63 -3.69
C ALA A 252 -25.48 -5.12 -3.71
N SER A 253 -24.47 -5.99 -3.74
CA SER A 253 -24.62 -7.45 -3.70
C SER A 253 -25.30 -7.93 -2.40
N ALA A 254 -24.93 -7.37 -1.26
CA ALA A 254 -25.56 -7.68 0.04
C ALA A 254 -27.03 -7.24 0.11
N ARG A 255 -27.41 -6.15 -0.59
CA ARG A 255 -28.81 -5.74 -0.72
C ARG A 255 -29.59 -6.64 -1.66
N ALA A 256 -28.96 -7.14 -2.72
CA ALA A 256 -29.58 -8.06 -3.68
C ALA A 256 -29.79 -9.46 -3.08
N SER A 257 -28.87 -9.94 -2.24
CA SER A 257 -28.99 -11.25 -1.59
C SER A 257 -29.91 -11.25 -0.36
N ARG A 258 -30.30 -10.07 0.15
CA ARG A 258 -31.21 -9.99 1.29
C ARG A 258 -32.60 -10.44 0.84
N PRO A 259 -33.19 -11.49 1.45
CA PRO A 259 -34.54 -11.90 1.11
C PRO A 259 -35.50 -10.72 1.32
N PRO A 260 -36.53 -10.55 0.47
CA PRO A 260 -37.49 -9.48 0.62
C PRO A 260 -38.07 -9.55 2.03
N GLN A 261 -37.94 -8.43 2.77
CA GLN A 261 -38.48 -8.33 4.13
C GLN A 261 -39.96 -8.73 4.11
N PRO A 262 -40.44 -9.57 5.04
CA PRO A 262 -41.83 -10.07 5.02
C PRO A 262 -42.89 -8.96 5.04
N GLY A 263 -42.54 -7.74 5.44
CA GLY A 263 -43.40 -6.55 5.35
C GLY A 263 -43.37 -5.78 4.01
N PHE A 264 -42.44 -6.07 3.10
CA PHE A 264 -42.34 -5.40 1.79
C PHE A 264 -43.47 -5.85 0.87
N LEU A 265 -43.70 -7.16 0.78
CA LEU A 265 -44.82 -7.72 -0.01
C LEU A 265 -46.17 -7.22 0.53
N ARG A 266 -46.36 -7.13 1.86
CA ARG A 266 -47.58 -6.54 2.45
C ARG A 266 -47.80 -5.08 2.03
N ARG A 267 -46.75 -4.26 1.96
CA ARG A 267 -46.86 -2.86 1.51
C ARG A 267 -47.12 -2.74 0.01
N VAL A 268 -46.43 -3.53 -0.81
CA VAL A 268 -46.64 -3.55 -2.27
C VAL A 268 -48.07 -4.02 -2.60
N TRP A 269 -48.51 -5.12 -2.01
CA TRP A 269 -49.89 -5.62 -2.19
C TRP A 269 -50.94 -4.65 -1.63
N GLY A 270 -50.68 -3.99 -0.50
CA GLY A 270 -51.54 -2.94 0.02
C GLY A 270 -51.60 -1.69 -0.86
N SER A 271 -50.56 -1.40 -1.65
CA SER A 271 -50.57 -0.30 -2.64
C SER A 271 -51.33 -0.68 -3.90
N ILE A 272 -51.14 -1.90 -4.41
CA ILE A 272 -51.86 -2.41 -5.58
C ILE A 272 -53.37 -2.49 -5.33
N ARG A 273 -53.80 -2.91 -4.13
CA ARG A 273 -55.23 -2.89 -3.75
C ARG A 273 -55.83 -1.48 -3.68
N ARG A 274 -55.03 -0.46 -3.33
CA ARG A 274 -55.50 0.93 -3.25
C ARG A 274 -55.53 1.64 -4.60
N SER A 275 -54.72 1.20 -5.57
CA SER A 275 -54.81 1.69 -6.96
C SER A 275 -55.89 0.99 -7.79
N ALA A 276 -56.42 -0.13 -7.31
CA ALA A 276 -57.46 -0.91 -7.99
C ALA A 276 -58.89 -0.57 -7.52
N THR A 277 -59.13 0.58 -6.88
CA THR A 277 -60.49 1.07 -6.65
C THR A 277 -61.13 1.51 -7.98
N PRO A 278 -62.19 0.84 -8.45
CA PRO A 278 -62.91 1.22 -9.66
C PRO A 278 -63.83 2.39 -9.31
N GLY A 279 -63.29 3.61 -9.36
CA GLY A 279 -64.02 4.83 -9.04
C GLY A 279 -63.74 5.91 -10.07
N GLY A 280 -64.23 5.69 -11.30
CA GLY A 280 -63.98 6.62 -12.40
C GLY A 280 -64.84 6.41 -13.63
N VAL A 281 -66.05 5.84 -13.51
CA VAL A 281 -67.10 6.07 -14.51
C VAL A 281 -67.82 7.34 -14.06
N ARG A 282 -67.28 8.49 -14.47
CA ARG A 282 -68.04 9.74 -14.45
C ARG A 282 -69.07 9.65 -15.57
N GLU A 283 -70.33 9.49 -15.19
CA GLU A 283 -71.48 9.81 -16.03
C GLU A 283 -71.30 11.24 -16.57
N ALA A 284 -71.16 11.36 -17.88
CA ALA A 284 -71.37 12.61 -18.61
C ALA A 284 -72.76 12.50 -19.24
N LEU A 285 -73.71 13.18 -18.60
CA LEU A 285 -74.97 13.64 -19.21
C LEU A 285 -74.70 14.97 -19.91
#